data_AF-E9RSM3-F1
#
_entry.id   AF-E9RSM3-F1
#
_cell.length_a   1.000
_cell.length_b   1.000
_cell.length_c   1.000
_cell.angle_alpha   90.00
_cell.angle_beta   90.00
_cell.angle_gamma   90.00
#
_symmetry.space_group_name_H-M   'P 1'
#
loop_
_entity.id
_entity.type
_entity.pdbx_description
1 polymer ?
#
loop_
_entity_poly.entity_id
_entity_poly.type
_entity_poly.pdbx_seq_one_letter_code
_entity_poly.pdbx_strand_id
1 'polypeptide(L)'
;MSSANAGAVREEWTRHNLIEHTDIMLAQDAGTKAYCIGQLLQKGYEKAHVLMIGDAPGDQKAAEDNGVLYYPILVKKEKSSWERFLSEGLEKFLSGTYSGKYQEERINEFQKNLSE
;
A
#
# COMPACT_ATOMS: atom_id res chain seq x y z
N MET A 1 0.31 1.66 7.26
CA MET A 1 -0.11 2.67 8.24
C MET A 1 -1.62 2.65 8.32
N SER A 2 -2.19 2.61 9.52
CA SER A 2 -3.65 2.70 9.72
C SER A 2 -4.09 4.10 10.15
N SER A 3 -5.27 4.52 9.71
CA SER A 3 -5.91 5.78 10.15
C SER A 3 -6.57 5.66 11.53
N ALA A 4 -6.58 4.47 12.14
CA ALA A 4 -7.10 4.26 13.49
C ALA A 4 -6.06 4.59 14.57
N ASN A 5 -6.51 4.67 15.83
CA ASN A 5 -5.61 4.86 16.96
C ASN A 5 -4.71 3.63 17.18
N ALA A 6 -3.48 3.84 17.67
CA ALA A 6 -2.49 2.79 17.81
C ALA A 6 -2.91 1.61 18.71
N GLY A 7 -3.75 1.87 19.72
CA GLY A 7 -4.27 0.84 20.62
C GLY A 7 -5.22 -0.11 19.89
N ALA A 8 -6.19 0.43 19.16
CA ALA A 8 -7.15 -0.32 18.37
C ALA A 8 -6.48 -1.15 17.27
N VAL A 9 -5.52 -0.56 16.55
CA VAL A 9 -4.75 -1.28 15.52
C VAL A 9 -3.98 -2.44 16.13
N ARG A 10 -3.29 -2.21 17.26
CA ARG A 10 -2.53 -3.25 17.94
C ARG A 10 -3.43 -4.39 18.42
N GLU A 11 -4.57 -4.07 19.02
CA GLU A 11 -5.51 -5.08 19.51
C GLU A 11 -6.06 -5.93 18.36
N GLU A 12 -6.55 -5.29 17.30
CA GLU A 12 -7.09 -5.96 16.12
C GLU A 12 -6.03 -6.85 15.45
N TRP A 13 -4.85 -6.30 15.20
CA TRP A 13 -3.78 -7.03 14.53
C TRP A 13 -3.24 -8.17 15.37
N THR A 14 -3.20 -8.03 16.70
CA THR A 14 -2.84 -9.13 17.61
C THR A 14 -3.89 -10.23 17.55
N ARG A 15 -5.18 -9.88 17.60
CA ARG A 15 -6.28 -10.84 17.55
C ARG A 15 -6.29 -11.66 16.25
N HIS A 16 -5.85 -11.05 15.15
CA HIS A 16 -5.78 -11.67 13.83
C HIS A 16 -4.39 -12.21 13.46
N ASN A 17 -3.45 -12.30 14.42
CA ASN A 17 -2.07 -12.78 14.21
C ASN A 17 -1.33 -12.04 13.07
N LEU A 18 -1.61 -10.75 12.88
CA LEU A 18 -0.93 -9.93 11.87
C LEU A 18 0.37 -9.34 12.40
N ILE A 19 0.49 -9.14 13.72
CA ILE A 19 1.68 -8.52 14.34
C ILE A 19 2.96 -9.31 14.03
N GLU A 20 2.90 -10.63 14.01
CA GLU A 20 4.06 -11.50 13.71
C GLU A 20 4.54 -11.40 12.26
N HIS A 21 3.75 -10.81 11.37
CA HIS A 21 4.08 -10.58 9.97
C HIS A 21 4.47 -9.13 9.68
N THR A 22 4.63 -8.29 10.70
CA THR A 22 4.92 -6.86 10.55
C THR A 22 6.12 -6.44 11.37
N ASP A 23 7.14 -5.85 10.74
CA ASP A 23 8.29 -5.30 11.45
C ASP A 23 7.95 -4.00 12.19
N ILE A 24 7.08 -3.18 11.61
CA ILE A 24 6.73 -1.84 12.12
C ILE A 24 5.24 -1.59 11.94
N MET A 25 4.57 -1.22 13.03
CA MET A 25 3.17 -0.79 13.04
C MET A 25 3.09 0.73 13.23
N LEU A 26 2.55 1.44 12.23
CA LEU A 26 2.35 2.89 12.25
C LEU A 26 0.85 3.20 12.22
N ALA A 27 0.40 4.07 13.12
CA ALA A 27 -0.99 4.49 13.27
C ALA A 27 -1.12 6.03 13.09
N GLN A 28 -2.30 6.58 13.35
CA GLN A 28 -2.59 8.01 13.13
C GLN A 28 -1.65 8.99 13.88
N ASP A 29 -1.02 8.53 14.96
CA ASP A 29 -0.07 9.28 15.78
C ASP A 29 1.32 9.40 15.17
N ALA A 30 1.63 8.60 14.15
CA ALA A 30 2.94 8.59 13.47
C ALA A 30 3.08 9.67 12.38
N GLY A 31 2.03 10.47 12.13
CA GLY A 31 2.01 11.50 11.09
C GLY A 31 1.29 11.07 9.81
N THR A 32 1.57 11.73 8.70
CA THR A 32 0.93 11.40 7.41
C THR A 32 1.56 10.16 6.77
N LYS A 33 0.81 9.48 5.90
CA LYS A 33 1.32 8.33 5.13
C LYS A 33 2.56 8.69 4.33
N ALA A 34 2.52 9.84 3.64
CA ALA A 34 3.64 10.35 2.88
C ALA A 34 4.88 10.58 3.76
N TYR A 35 4.70 11.18 4.94
CA TYR A 35 5.80 11.37 5.90
C TYR A 35 6.42 10.03 6.32
N CYS A 36 5.59 9.05 6.70
CA CYS A 36 6.09 7.75 7.16
C CYS A 36 6.82 6.96 6.07
N ILE A 37 6.34 6.98 4.83
CA ILE A 37 7.06 6.35 3.70
C ILE A 37 8.42 7.03 3.54
N GLY A 38 8.49 8.37 3.60
CA GLY A 38 9.75 9.10 3.53
C GLY A 38 10.73 8.76 4.66
N GLN A 39 10.23 8.51 5.87
CA GLN A 39 11.06 8.04 6.99
C GLN A 39 11.59 6.62 6.77
N LEU A 40 10.79 5.74 6.17
CA LEU A 40 11.21 4.37 5.86
C LEU A 40 12.23 4.33 4.72
N LEU A 41 12.09 5.19 3.71
CA LEU A 41 13.06 5.31 2.61
C LEU A 41 14.46 5.71 3.10
N GLN A 42 14.56 6.49 4.17
CA GLN A 42 15.85 6.83 4.80
C GLN A 42 16.58 5.62 5.40
N LYS A 43 15.92 4.46 5.52
CA LYS A 43 16.55 3.20 5.93
C LYS A 43 17.32 2.50 4.80
N GLY A 44 17.32 3.06 3.59
CA GLY A 44 18.14 2.60 2.47
C GLY A 44 17.43 1.76 1.42
N TYR A 45 16.10 1.71 1.44
CA TYR A 45 15.33 1.00 0.42
C TYR A 45 15.29 1.80 -0.89
N GLU A 46 15.59 1.13 -2.01
CA GLU A 46 15.37 1.69 -3.34
C GLU A 46 13.87 1.88 -3.59
N LYS A 47 13.50 3.01 -4.21
CA LYS A 47 12.09 3.36 -4.42
C LYS A 47 11.32 2.33 -5.26
N ALA A 48 12.00 1.70 -6.22
CA ALA A 48 11.43 0.64 -7.05
C ALA A 48 11.19 -0.67 -6.28
N HIS A 49 11.79 -0.81 -5.09
CA HIS A 49 11.59 -1.95 -4.17
C HIS A 49 10.63 -1.60 -3.02
N VAL A 50 9.90 -0.50 -3.12
CA VAL A 50 8.85 -0.12 -2.17
C VAL A 50 7.52 -0.08 -2.91
N LEU A 51 6.57 -0.88 -2.43
CA LEU A 51 5.20 -0.92 -2.94
C LEU A 51 4.22 -0.51 -1.84
N MET A 52 3.48 0.56 -2.08
CA MET A 52 2.36 0.95 -1.24
C MET A 52 1.08 0.28 -1.74
N ILE A 53 0.40 -0.45 -0.86
CA ILE A 53 -0.88 -1.09 -1.15
C ILE A 53 -1.97 -0.39 -0.33
N GLY A 54 -3.04 0.08 -0.97
CA GLY A 54 -4.10 0.84 -0.30
C GLY A 54 -5.34 1.05 -1.16
N ASP A 55 -6.42 1.49 -0.55
CA ASP A 55 -7.75 1.67 -1.16
C ASP A 55 -8.19 3.14 -1.25
N ALA A 56 -7.44 4.06 -0.66
CA ALA A 56 -7.81 5.46 -0.59
C ALA A 56 -7.00 6.34 -1.56
N PRO A 57 -7.57 7.43 -2.10
CA PRO A 57 -6.81 8.42 -2.88
C PRO A 57 -5.58 8.99 -2.14
N GLY A 58 -5.66 9.09 -0.81
CA GLY A 58 -4.54 9.51 0.03
C GLY A 58 -3.37 8.50 0.04
N ASP A 59 -3.64 7.22 -0.23
CA ASP A 59 -2.60 6.20 -0.38
C ASP A 59 -1.86 6.39 -1.69
N GLN A 60 -2.60 6.48 -2.80
CA GLN A 60 -2.03 6.80 -4.11
C GLN A 60 -1.13 8.04 -4.04
N LYS A 61 -1.66 9.13 -3.46
CA LYS A 61 -0.91 10.38 -3.35
C LYS A 61 0.35 10.25 -2.50
N ALA A 62 0.31 9.49 -1.41
CA ALA A 62 1.48 9.26 -0.57
C ALA A 62 2.57 8.45 -1.28
N ALA A 63 2.19 7.48 -2.11
CA ALA A 63 3.11 6.74 -2.96
C ALA A 63 3.78 7.66 -4.00
N GLU A 64 2.96 8.46 -4.70
CA GLU A 64 3.43 9.44 -5.70
C GLU A 64 4.39 10.47 -5.09
N ASP A 65 4.07 11.04 -3.93
CA ASP A 65 4.89 12.05 -3.25
C ASP A 65 6.27 11.52 -2.85
N ASN A 66 6.38 10.22 -2.63
CA ASN A 66 7.65 9.56 -2.30
C ASN A 66 8.34 8.95 -3.54
N GLY A 67 7.64 8.92 -4.69
CA GLY A 67 8.11 8.27 -5.92
C GLY A 67 8.26 6.76 -5.78
N VAL A 68 7.44 6.12 -4.93
CA VAL A 68 7.40 4.66 -4.77
C VAL A 68 6.26 4.07 -5.58
N LEU A 69 6.23 2.74 -5.70
CA LEU A 69 5.18 2.05 -6.46
C LEU A 69 3.85 2.05 -5.69
N TYR A 70 2.74 1.93 -6.41
CA TYR A 70 1.40 1.87 -5.85
C TYR A 70 0.59 0.70 -6.43
N TYR A 71 -0.09 -0.06 -5.56
CA TYR A 71 -1.09 -1.06 -5.93
C TYR A 71 -2.44 -0.72 -5.27
N PRO A 72 -3.51 -0.50 -6.04
CA PRO A 72 -4.81 -0.17 -5.49
C PRO A 72 -5.59 -1.43 -5.05
N ILE A 73 -6.26 -1.33 -3.91
CA ILE A 73 -7.35 -2.22 -3.52
C ILE A 73 -8.66 -1.51 -3.87
N LEU A 74 -9.43 -2.10 -4.79
CA LEU A 74 -10.65 -1.50 -5.30
C LEU A 74 -11.80 -1.70 -4.31
N VAL A 75 -12.44 -0.60 -3.87
CA VAL A 75 -13.62 -0.63 -3.00
C VAL A 75 -14.76 -1.42 -3.66
N LYS A 76 -15.42 -2.30 -2.92
CA LYS A 76 -16.41 -3.32 -3.36
C LYS A 76 -15.84 -4.45 -4.22
N LYS A 77 -14.53 -4.47 -4.45
CA LYS A 77 -13.80 -5.46 -5.27
C LYS A 77 -12.50 -5.86 -4.55
N GLU A 78 -12.51 -5.88 -3.21
CA GLU A 78 -11.31 -6.09 -2.39
C GLU A 78 -10.75 -7.49 -2.60
N LYS A 79 -11.62 -8.50 -2.57
CA LYS A 79 -11.23 -9.90 -2.79
C LYS A 79 -10.52 -10.10 -4.13
N SER A 80 -11.11 -9.60 -5.22
CA SER A 80 -10.51 -9.74 -6.56
C SER A 80 -9.24 -8.90 -6.71
N SER A 81 -9.14 -7.77 -6.02
CA SER A 81 -7.91 -6.96 -5.97
C SER A 81 -6.76 -7.73 -5.32
N TRP A 82 -7.02 -8.42 -4.20
CA TRP A 82 -6.03 -9.26 -3.52
C TRP A 82 -5.69 -10.52 -4.31
N GLU A 83 -6.67 -11.20 -4.92
CA GLU A 83 -6.41 -12.38 -5.77
C GLU A 83 -5.52 -12.03 -6.96
N ARG A 84 -5.76 -10.89 -7.62
CA ARG A 84 -4.91 -10.40 -8.72
C ARG A 84 -3.52 -9.99 -8.26
N PHE A 85 -3.42 -9.40 -7.06
CA PHE A 85 -2.11 -9.07 -6.49
C PHE A 85 -1.28 -10.34 -6.31
N LEU A 86 -1.88 -11.39 -5.75
CA LEU A 86 -1.20 -12.65 -5.52
C LEU A 86 -0.86 -13.41 -6.81
N SER A 87 -1.75 -13.38 -7.80
CA SER A 87 -1.54 -14.13 -9.06
C SER A 87 -0.63 -13.43 -10.08
N GLU A 88 -0.50 -12.11 -10.00
CA GLU A 88 0.21 -11.32 -11.01
C GLU A 88 1.04 -10.17 -10.41
N GLY A 89 0.43 -9.34 -9.56
CA GLY A 89 1.04 -8.10 -9.08
C GLY A 89 2.33 -8.33 -8.30
N LEU A 90 2.35 -9.35 -7.44
CA LEU A 90 3.49 -9.70 -6.62
C LEU A 90 4.68 -10.19 -7.45
N GLU A 91 4.45 -11.04 -8.46
CA GLU A 91 5.51 -11.51 -9.35
C GLU A 91 6.13 -10.36 -10.14
N LYS A 92 5.30 -9.44 -10.66
CA LYS A 92 5.79 -8.25 -11.36
C LYS A 92 6.61 -7.35 -10.45
N PHE A 93 6.19 -7.20 -9.18
CA PHE A 93 6.94 -6.44 -8.19
C PHE A 93 8.30 -7.08 -7.89
N LEU A 94 8.33 -8.38 -7.59
CA LEU A 94 9.56 -9.11 -7.28
C LEU A 94 10.53 -9.21 -8.46
N SER A 95 10.03 -9.22 -9.70
CA SER A 95 10.85 -9.24 -10.93
C SER A 95 11.27 -7.85 -11.41
N GLY A 96 10.85 -6.76 -10.75
CA GLY A 96 11.15 -5.39 -11.16
C GLY A 96 10.40 -4.92 -12.41
N THR A 97 9.37 -5.64 -12.85
CA THR A 97 8.57 -5.34 -14.05
C THR A 97 7.22 -4.69 -13.75
N TYR A 98 6.99 -4.30 -12.49
CA TYR A 98 5.73 -3.71 -12.03
C TYR A 98 5.49 -2.28 -12.55
N SER A 99 6.53 -1.46 -12.58
CA SER A 99 6.43 -0.06 -13.01
C SER A 99 6.10 0.09 -14.50
N GLY A 100 5.59 1.26 -14.90
CA GLY A 100 5.18 1.54 -16.26
C GLY A 100 3.75 1.05 -16.52
N LYS A 101 3.56 0.36 -17.66
CA LYS A 101 2.22 0.01 -18.17
C LYS A 101 1.33 -0.69 -17.13
N TYR A 102 1.87 -1.66 -16.38
CA TYR A 102 1.07 -2.39 -15.40
C TYR A 102 0.55 -1.49 -14.29
N GLN A 103 1.42 -0.70 -13.65
CA GLN A 103 1.01 0.25 -12.62
C GLN A 103 0.03 1.30 -13.17
N GLU A 104 0.28 1.84 -14.37
CA GLU A 104 -0.62 2.82 -15.01
C GLU A 104 -2.03 2.25 -15.22
N GLU A 105 -2.14 1.01 -15.70
CA GLU A 105 -3.43 0.34 -15.85
C GLU A 105 -4.16 0.16 -14.52
N ARG A 106 -3.45 -0.23 -13.45
CA ARG A 106 -4.03 -0.38 -12.11
C ARG A 106 -4.50 0.96 -11.55
N ILE A 107 -3.71 2.02 -11.68
CA ILE A 107 -4.09 3.38 -11.26
C ILE A 107 -5.33 3.86 -12.02
N ASN A 108 -5.38 3.66 -13.33
CA ASN A 108 -6.53 4.04 -14.15
C ASN A 108 -7.80 3.27 -13.74
N GLU A 109 -7.68 1.97 -13.44
CA GLU A 109 -8.77 1.14 -12.94
C GLU A 109 -9.28 1.65 -11.58
N PHE A 110 -8.36 2.05 -10.70
CA PHE A 110 -8.69 2.63 -9.40
C PHE A 110 -9.45 3.95 -9.51
N GLN A 111 -8.96 4.88 -10.34
CA GLN A 111 -9.60 6.18 -10.54
C GLN A 111 -11.02 6.02 -11.12
N LYS A 112 -11.21 5.09 -12.07
CA LYS A 112 -12.53 4.75 -12.60
C LYS A 112 -13.45 4.20 -11.51
N ASN A 113 -12.97 3.26 -10.70
CA ASN A 113 -13.75 2.65 -9.63
C ASN A 113 -14.18 3.65 -8.54
N LEU A 114 -13.44 4.75 -8.33
CA LEU A 114 -13.80 5.81 -7.39
C LEU A 114 -14.86 6.78 -7.95
N SER A 115 -14.99 6.85 -9.28
CA SER A 115 -15.97 7.70 -9.96
C SER A 115 -17.32 7.01 -10.23
N GLU A 116 -17.43 5.72 -9.90
CA GLU A 116 -18.64 4.88 -9.99
C GLU A 116 -19.46 4.89 -8.68
#